data_AF-A0A932PF15-F1
#
_entry.id   AF-A0A932PF15-F1
#
_cell.length_a   1.000
_cell.length_b   1.000
_cell.length_c   1.000
_cell.angle_alpha   90.00
_cell.angle_beta   90.00
_cell.angle_gamma   90.00
#
_symmetry.space_group_name_H-M   'P 1'
#
loop_
_entity.id
_entity.type
_entity.pdbx_description
1 polymer ?
#
loop_
_entity_poly.entity_id
_entity_poly.type
_entity_poly.pdbx_seq_one_letter_code
_entity_poly.pdbx_strand_id
1 'polypeptide(L)'
;MSVLATLVLLLVVAQEPKKPAQPPDEDVIPGLPDGEPGPLPEMVHWDLASAVTAKTSTRERLNLQGLWRFAPVFEREAPVMRGDMGWIELPGHWKGDGASVFDTRLRVADGLWRGKSLEKFPWAWAERDLTITNASTLKWINRRIFLTIRGPWRRAEVYVHAELLTAVERDGAHWFEITESLVYPGTVQLSMRLNSSASAAGRVDAKDQVEPYVGLELVPTGPRIDSVRLSRRAGTDRDQFVA
;
A
#
# COMPACT_ATOMS: atom_id res chain seq x y z
N MET A 1 -37.55 -70.41 45.56
CA MET A 1 -37.95 -69.49 44.47
C MET A 1 -38.06 -68.10 45.04
N SER A 2 -37.11 -67.21 44.74
CA SER A 2 -37.32 -65.75 44.71
C SER A 2 -36.11 -65.13 44.03
N VAL A 3 -36.35 -64.44 42.93
CA VAL A 3 -35.37 -63.80 42.06
C VAL A 3 -35.28 -62.34 42.49
N LEU A 4 -34.09 -61.84 42.84
CA LEU A 4 -33.85 -60.40 42.98
C LEU A 4 -32.83 -59.95 41.93
N ALA A 5 -33.34 -59.28 40.90
CA ALA A 5 -32.55 -58.54 39.93
C ALA A 5 -32.06 -57.23 40.58
N THR A 6 -30.75 -57.00 40.56
CA THR A 6 -30.17 -55.72 41.00
C THR A 6 -29.79 -54.89 39.77
N LEU A 7 -30.42 -53.73 39.66
CA LEU A 7 -30.27 -52.74 38.61
C LEU A 7 -28.93 -51.99 38.78
N VAL A 8 -28.06 -52.01 37.77
CA VAL A 8 -26.83 -51.20 37.72
C VAL A 8 -27.16 -49.86 37.06
N LEU A 9 -27.10 -48.77 37.83
CA LEU A 9 -27.25 -47.41 37.32
C LEU A 9 -25.88 -46.89 36.85
N LEU A 10 -25.67 -46.81 35.53
CA LEU A 10 -24.49 -46.18 34.94
C LEU A 10 -24.66 -44.65 34.98
N LEU A 11 -23.84 -43.96 35.79
CA LEU A 11 -23.71 -42.50 35.73
C LEU A 11 -22.84 -42.16 34.50
N VAL A 12 -23.48 -41.66 33.43
CA VAL A 12 -22.77 -41.00 32.33
C VAL A 12 -22.50 -39.57 32.75
N VAL A 13 -21.24 -39.26 33.08
CA VAL A 13 -20.78 -37.88 33.25
C VAL A 13 -20.72 -37.25 31.86
N ALA A 14 -21.68 -36.39 31.54
CA ALA A 14 -21.65 -35.57 30.34
C ALA A 14 -20.47 -34.61 30.45
N GLN A 15 -19.42 -34.84 29.65
CA GLN A 15 -18.36 -33.84 29.47
C GLN A 15 -18.94 -32.68 28.67
N GLU A 16 -18.84 -31.46 29.22
CA GLU A 16 -19.18 -30.25 28.50
C GLU A 16 -18.39 -30.19 27.19
N PRO A 17 -19.02 -29.80 26.06
CA PRO A 17 -18.33 -29.70 24.79
C PRO A 17 -17.20 -28.68 24.94
N LYS A 18 -15.96 -29.18 24.85
CA LYS A 18 -14.75 -28.36 24.83
C LYS A 18 -14.92 -27.29 23.76
N LYS A 19 -15.09 -26.03 24.19
CA LYS A 19 -15.15 -24.86 23.33
C LYS A 19 -14.01 -24.97 22.31
N PRO A 20 -14.27 -24.90 21.00
CA PRO A 20 -13.22 -25.04 20.00
C PRO A 20 -12.14 -23.99 20.32
N ALA A 21 -10.89 -24.44 20.39
CA ALA A 21 -9.75 -23.56 20.59
C ALA A 21 -9.79 -22.49 19.50
N GLN A 22 -9.88 -21.25 19.93
CA GLN A 22 -9.75 -20.10 19.05
C GLN A 22 -8.39 -20.24 18.33
N PRO A 23 -8.33 -20.14 17.00
CA PRO A 23 -7.04 -20.16 16.32
C PRO A 23 -6.13 -19.09 16.94
N PRO A 24 -4.80 -19.32 16.98
CA PRO A 24 -3.87 -18.32 17.50
C PRO A 24 -4.17 -16.99 16.82
N ASP A 25 -4.21 -15.90 17.60
CA ASP A 25 -4.47 -14.56 17.09
C ASP A 25 -3.67 -14.38 15.79
N GLU A 26 -4.37 -14.33 14.66
CA GLU A 26 -3.78 -13.92 13.38
C GLU A 26 -3.03 -12.62 13.63
N ASP A 27 -1.92 -12.37 12.94
CA ASP A 27 -1.12 -11.15 13.10
C ASP A 27 -1.98 -9.90 12.80
N VAL A 28 -2.79 -9.45 13.78
CA VAL A 28 -3.72 -8.34 13.64
C VAL A 28 -2.88 -7.09 13.64
N ILE A 29 -2.74 -6.47 12.46
CA ILE A 29 -2.06 -5.20 12.31
C ILE A 29 -2.96 -4.11 12.89
N PRO A 30 -2.56 -3.42 13.97
CA PRO A 30 -3.41 -2.44 14.62
C PRO A 30 -3.78 -1.30 13.67
N GLY A 31 -5.09 -1.07 13.56
CA GLY A 31 -5.70 -0.04 12.73
C GLY A 31 -5.74 -0.34 11.24
N LEU A 32 -5.25 -1.50 10.77
CA LEU A 32 -5.42 -1.89 9.36
C LEU A 32 -6.91 -1.96 9.02
N PRO A 33 -7.36 -1.42 7.86
CA PRO A 33 -8.77 -1.44 7.55
C PRO A 33 -9.31 -2.87 7.44
N ASP A 34 -10.43 -3.14 8.09
CA ASP A 34 -11.06 -4.45 8.17
C ASP A 34 -12.51 -4.43 7.66
N GLY A 35 -13.11 -5.62 7.53
CA GLY A 35 -14.45 -5.79 6.96
C GLY A 35 -14.51 -5.70 5.42
N GLU A 36 -15.72 -5.82 4.90
CA GLU A 36 -16.00 -5.79 3.46
C GLU A 36 -15.93 -4.35 2.93
N PRO A 37 -15.18 -4.09 1.84
CA PRO A 37 -15.16 -2.77 1.24
C PRO A 37 -16.53 -2.44 0.63
N GLY A 38 -16.97 -1.20 0.81
CA GLY A 38 -18.09 -0.66 0.03
C GLY A 38 -17.77 -0.73 -1.47
N PRO A 39 -18.78 -0.85 -2.34
CA PRO A 39 -18.55 -0.90 -3.79
C PRO A 39 -17.87 0.39 -4.25
N LEU A 40 -16.75 0.24 -4.94
CA LEU A 40 -16.14 1.29 -5.74
C LEU A 40 -17.16 1.72 -6.81
N PRO A 41 -17.46 3.02 -6.97
CA PRO A 41 -18.20 3.45 -8.15
C PRO A 41 -17.43 3.03 -9.41
N GLU A 42 -18.13 2.65 -10.48
CA GLU A 42 -17.51 2.06 -11.67
C GLU A 42 -16.39 2.93 -12.25
N MET A 43 -16.55 4.26 -12.22
CA MET A 43 -15.54 5.21 -12.67
C MET A 43 -14.31 5.37 -11.75
N VAL A 44 -14.32 4.70 -10.60
CA VAL A 44 -13.24 4.66 -9.60
C VAL A 44 -12.37 3.41 -9.81
N HIS A 45 -12.80 2.46 -10.64
CA HIS A 45 -11.96 1.36 -11.06
C HIS A 45 -10.80 1.85 -11.93
N TRP A 46 -9.60 1.45 -11.56
CA TRP A 46 -8.40 1.69 -12.34
C TRP A 46 -7.98 0.38 -12.99
N ASP A 47 -7.57 0.49 -14.25
CA ASP A 47 -7.09 -0.61 -15.05
C ASP A 47 -5.69 -0.25 -15.55
N LEU A 48 -4.86 -1.27 -15.71
CA LEU A 48 -3.56 -1.11 -16.34
C LEU A 48 -3.68 -0.53 -17.75
N ALA A 49 -4.76 -0.84 -18.48
CA ALA A 49 -4.98 -0.28 -19.82
C ALA A 49 -5.18 1.24 -19.83
N SER A 50 -5.69 1.83 -18.74
CA SER A 50 -5.88 3.28 -18.60
C SER A 50 -4.73 3.97 -17.85
N ALA A 51 -3.74 3.20 -17.39
CA ALA A 51 -2.57 3.72 -16.70
C ALA A 51 -1.68 4.55 -17.64
N VAL A 52 -1.23 5.71 -17.18
CA VAL A 52 -0.15 6.43 -17.86
C VAL A 52 1.14 5.63 -17.68
N THR A 53 1.75 5.26 -18.81
CA THR A 53 2.97 4.45 -18.83
C THR A 53 4.14 5.24 -19.42
N ALA A 54 5.31 5.11 -18.82
CA ALA A 54 6.56 5.60 -19.39
C ALA A 54 7.56 4.45 -19.47
N LYS A 55 8.05 4.14 -20.67
CA LYS A 55 8.86 2.96 -20.93
C LYS A 55 10.21 3.33 -21.51
N THR A 56 11.25 2.72 -20.95
CA THR A 56 12.62 2.72 -21.48
C THR A 56 13.04 1.28 -21.78
N SER A 57 14.25 1.09 -22.32
CA SER A 57 14.79 -0.25 -22.60
C SER A 57 14.98 -1.10 -21.34
N THR A 58 15.18 -0.48 -20.18
CA THR A 58 15.54 -1.16 -18.92
C THR A 58 14.58 -0.89 -17.77
N ARG A 59 13.53 -0.09 -17.98
CA ARG A 59 12.58 0.28 -16.92
C ARG A 59 11.24 0.70 -17.50
N GLU A 60 10.17 0.23 -16.88
CA GLU A 60 8.80 0.66 -17.16
C GLU A 60 8.17 1.24 -15.89
N ARG A 61 7.55 2.41 -16.06
CA ARG A 61 6.85 3.17 -15.03
C ARG A 61 5.37 3.11 -15.29
N LEU A 62 4.59 2.75 -14.29
CA LEU A 62 3.14 2.78 -14.32
C LEU A 62 2.66 3.75 -13.25
N ASN A 63 1.94 4.78 -13.65
CA ASN A 63 1.35 5.72 -12.69
C ASN A 63 0.09 5.11 -12.07
N LEU A 64 0.04 5.01 -10.74
CA LEU A 64 -1.15 4.57 -9.98
C LEU A 64 -2.02 5.77 -9.56
N GLN A 65 -1.85 6.92 -10.22
CA GLN A 65 -2.69 8.08 -10.01
C GLN A 65 -4.17 7.76 -10.23
N GLY A 66 -5.00 8.31 -9.37
CA GLY A 66 -6.46 8.19 -9.43
C GLY A 66 -7.05 8.09 -8.04
N LEU A 67 -8.29 7.60 -7.96
CA LEU A 67 -9.06 7.57 -6.71
C LEU A 67 -8.78 6.33 -5.87
N TRP A 68 -8.44 6.51 -4.59
CA TRP A 68 -8.18 5.45 -3.60
C TRP A 68 -9.27 5.47 -2.51
N ARG A 69 -9.61 4.31 -1.92
CA ARG A 69 -10.41 4.25 -0.68
C ARG A 69 -9.64 5.03 0.37
N PHE A 70 -10.32 5.88 1.15
CA PHE A 70 -9.65 6.81 2.05
C PHE A 70 -10.37 6.97 3.39
N ALA A 71 -9.61 6.89 4.48
CA ALA A 71 -10.08 7.17 5.84
C ALA A 71 -9.03 7.96 6.63
N PRO A 72 -9.27 9.23 6.96
CA PRO A 72 -8.41 10.00 7.86
C PRO A 72 -8.69 9.60 9.32
N VAL A 73 -7.63 9.50 10.13
CA VAL A 73 -7.71 9.05 11.53
C VAL A 73 -6.87 9.92 12.45
N PHE A 74 -7.32 10.08 13.69
CA PHE A 74 -6.62 10.88 14.71
C PHE A 74 -5.37 10.18 15.23
N GLU A 75 -5.46 8.86 15.39
CA GLU A 75 -4.42 8.03 15.96
C GLU A 75 -3.95 7.01 14.93
N ARG A 76 -2.65 6.68 14.97
CA ARG A 76 -2.02 5.76 14.02
C ARG A 76 -2.71 4.39 13.96
N GLU A 77 -3.19 3.92 15.10
CA GLU A 77 -3.73 2.57 15.32
C GLU A 77 -5.25 2.57 15.49
N ALA A 78 -5.90 3.70 15.21
CA ALA A 78 -7.35 3.78 15.24
C ALA A 78 -7.96 2.76 14.27
N PRO A 79 -8.96 1.97 14.71
CA PRO A 79 -9.63 1.02 13.84
C PRO A 79 -10.38 1.74 12.71
N VAL A 80 -10.40 1.12 11.53
CA VAL A 80 -11.10 1.64 10.35
C VAL A 80 -11.86 0.50 9.70
N MET A 81 -13.18 0.63 9.59
CA MET A 81 -13.99 -0.29 8.81
C MET A 81 -13.92 0.12 7.34
N ARG A 82 -13.65 -0.82 6.43
CA ARG A 82 -13.59 -0.54 4.98
C ARG A 82 -14.90 0.01 4.41
N GLY A 83 -16.04 -0.36 5.01
CA GLY A 83 -17.36 0.20 4.68
C GLY A 83 -17.49 1.70 4.98
N ASP A 84 -16.65 2.24 5.87
CA ASP A 84 -16.64 3.65 6.29
C ASP A 84 -15.54 4.46 5.59
N MET A 85 -14.94 3.92 4.53
CA MET A 85 -13.96 4.65 3.73
C MET A 85 -14.66 5.50 2.67
N GLY A 86 -14.20 6.73 2.50
CA GLY A 86 -14.54 7.57 1.34
C GLY A 86 -13.51 7.39 0.22
N TRP A 87 -13.31 8.43 -0.59
CA TRP A 87 -12.38 8.40 -1.72
C TRP A 87 -11.49 9.65 -1.73
N ILE A 88 -10.24 9.51 -2.20
CA ILE A 88 -9.32 10.64 -2.45
C ILE A 88 -8.53 10.38 -3.73
N GLU A 89 -8.18 11.42 -4.49
CA GLU A 89 -7.20 11.30 -5.57
C GLU A 89 -5.78 11.27 -4.99
N LEU A 90 -5.02 10.22 -5.30
CA LEU A 90 -3.58 10.15 -5.06
C LEU A 90 -2.82 10.22 -6.39
N PRO A 91 -1.59 10.76 -6.42
CA PRO A 91 -0.91 11.41 -5.30
C PRO A 91 -1.53 12.78 -4.96
N GLY A 92 -1.85 13.01 -3.68
CA GLY A 92 -2.50 14.22 -3.19
C GLY A 92 -2.38 14.36 -1.66
N HIS A 93 -2.54 15.58 -1.15
CA HIS A 93 -2.54 15.84 0.29
C HIS A 93 -3.98 16.00 0.79
N TRP A 94 -4.27 15.63 2.03
CA TRP A 94 -5.61 15.80 2.63
C TRP A 94 -5.70 16.96 3.62
N LYS A 95 -4.57 17.55 4.04
CA LYS A 95 -4.62 18.76 4.87
C LYS A 95 -4.82 19.96 3.96
N GLY A 96 -6.05 20.45 3.97
CA GLY A 96 -6.56 21.64 3.29
C GLY A 96 -8.04 21.82 3.67
N ASP A 97 -8.72 22.76 3.02
CA ASP A 97 -10.15 23.05 3.21
C ASP A 97 -11.10 21.92 2.74
N GLY A 98 -10.57 20.77 2.33
CA GLY A 98 -11.36 19.68 1.76
C GLY A 98 -11.61 19.81 0.26
N ALA A 99 -11.14 20.89 -0.39
CA ALA A 99 -10.64 20.79 -1.78
C ALA A 99 -9.52 19.74 -1.81
N SER A 100 -8.90 19.28 -2.89
CA SER A 100 -7.96 18.13 -2.91
C SER A 100 -8.54 16.76 -2.46
N VAL A 101 -9.45 16.69 -1.49
CA VAL A 101 -10.45 15.62 -1.35
C VAL A 101 -11.57 15.91 -2.33
N PHE A 102 -11.18 15.92 -3.60
CA PHE A 102 -12.07 16.12 -4.71
C PHE A 102 -12.36 14.81 -5.40
N ASP A 103 -13.59 14.40 -5.23
CA ASP A 103 -14.31 13.62 -6.22
C ASP A 103 -14.82 14.57 -7.31
N THR A 104 -13.92 15.10 -8.15
CA THR A 104 -14.28 16.04 -9.23
C THR A 104 -15.01 15.35 -10.39
N ARG A 105 -15.03 14.01 -10.42
CA ARG A 105 -15.63 13.22 -11.51
C ARG A 105 -16.99 12.60 -11.13
N LEU A 106 -17.35 12.47 -9.85
CA LEU A 106 -18.71 12.10 -9.41
C LEU A 106 -19.40 13.30 -8.74
N ARG A 107 -20.09 14.11 -9.54
CA ARG A 107 -21.17 14.98 -9.01
C ARG A 107 -22.42 14.18 -8.58
N VAL A 108 -22.39 12.84 -8.61
CA VAL A 108 -23.55 11.96 -8.35
C VAL A 108 -23.43 11.12 -7.06
N ALA A 109 -22.28 11.15 -6.36
CA ALA A 109 -22.15 10.48 -5.07
C ALA A 109 -21.42 11.39 -4.08
N ASP A 110 -22.10 11.80 -3.02
CA ASP A 110 -21.51 12.54 -1.91
C ASP A 110 -20.59 11.63 -1.10
N GLY A 111 -19.31 11.57 -1.50
CA GLY A 111 -18.30 10.82 -0.74
C GLY A 111 -18.25 11.25 0.73
N LEU A 112 -18.00 10.29 1.63
CA LEU A 112 -18.11 10.45 3.09
C LEU A 112 -17.37 11.66 3.69
N TRP A 113 -16.31 12.14 3.04
CA TRP A 113 -15.44 13.21 3.53
C TRP A 113 -15.65 14.57 2.84
N ARG A 114 -16.55 14.66 1.84
CA ARG A 114 -16.78 15.90 1.08
C ARG A 114 -17.23 17.03 2.01
N GLY A 115 -16.55 18.18 1.94
CA GLY A 115 -16.87 19.37 2.73
C GLY A 115 -16.51 19.28 4.22
N LYS A 116 -15.89 18.18 4.67
CA LYS A 116 -15.37 18.05 6.04
C LYS A 116 -13.93 18.56 6.10
N SER A 117 -13.60 19.35 7.12
CA SER A 117 -12.20 19.71 7.39
C SER A 117 -11.41 18.49 7.83
N LEU A 118 -10.30 18.21 7.12
CA LEU A 118 -9.44 17.06 7.37
C LEU A 118 -8.07 17.41 7.99
N GLU A 119 -7.78 18.69 8.18
CA GLU A 119 -6.49 19.17 8.69
C GLU A 119 -6.12 18.60 10.07
N LYS A 120 -7.15 18.33 10.88
CA LYS A 120 -7.03 17.78 12.24
C LYS A 120 -6.55 16.33 12.28
N PHE A 121 -6.56 15.61 11.17
CA PHE A 121 -6.18 14.20 11.12
C PHE A 121 -4.70 14.06 10.70
N PRO A 122 -3.80 13.67 11.63
CA PRO A 122 -2.39 13.50 11.31
C PRO A 122 -2.11 12.25 10.46
N TRP A 123 -3.01 11.26 10.50
CA TRP A 123 -2.88 9.99 9.81
C TRP A 123 -4.03 9.77 8.84
N ALA A 124 -3.80 8.93 7.83
CA ALA A 124 -4.85 8.41 6.98
C ALA A 124 -4.51 7.02 6.44
N TRP A 125 -5.55 6.24 6.18
CA TRP A 125 -5.49 5.05 5.37
C TRP A 125 -5.88 5.35 3.93
N ALA A 126 -5.14 4.77 2.99
CA ALA A 126 -5.48 4.74 1.59
C ALA A 126 -5.41 3.28 1.08
N GLU A 127 -6.48 2.77 0.46
CA GLU A 127 -6.46 1.44 -0.16
C GLU A 127 -6.81 1.48 -1.65
N ARG A 128 -6.23 0.54 -2.40
CA ARG A 128 -6.57 0.29 -3.80
C ARG A 128 -6.37 -1.17 -4.16
N ASP A 129 -7.26 -1.67 -5.00
CA ASP A 129 -7.09 -2.98 -5.62
C ASP A 129 -6.32 -2.84 -6.93
N LEU A 130 -5.29 -3.65 -7.10
CA LEU A 130 -4.48 -3.76 -8.30
C LEU A 130 -4.83 -5.05 -9.03
N THR A 131 -5.59 -4.95 -10.12
CA THR A 131 -5.96 -6.11 -10.94
C THR A 131 -4.93 -6.36 -12.04
N ILE A 132 -4.31 -7.54 -12.03
CA ILE A 132 -3.36 -8.01 -13.03
C ILE A 132 -4.05 -9.01 -13.93
N THR A 133 -4.25 -8.63 -15.20
CA THR A 133 -4.90 -9.49 -16.21
C THR A 133 -3.88 -10.42 -16.87
N ASN A 134 -4.37 -11.47 -17.54
CA ASN A 134 -3.53 -12.37 -18.34
C ASN A 134 -2.64 -11.64 -19.37
N ALA A 135 -3.16 -10.57 -19.98
CA ALA A 135 -2.42 -9.77 -20.96
C ALA A 135 -1.26 -8.99 -20.30
N SER A 136 -1.43 -8.57 -19.05
CA SER A 136 -0.43 -7.89 -18.24
C SER A 136 0.60 -8.85 -17.66
N THR A 137 0.16 -10.04 -17.24
CA THR A 137 1.00 -11.07 -16.61
C THR A 137 2.25 -11.38 -17.41
N LEU A 138 2.14 -11.62 -18.73
CA LEU A 138 3.31 -11.94 -19.57
C LEU A 138 4.35 -10.82 -19.63
N LYS A 139 3.94 -9.55 -19.44
CA LYS A 139 4.85 -8.40 -19.42
C LYS A 139 5.57 -8.24 -18.08
N TRP A 140 4.94 -8.73 -17.01
CA TRP A 140 5.36 -8.52 -15.62
C TRP A 140 6.18 -9.70 -15.10
N ILE A 141 5.95 -10.90 -15.64
CA ILE A 141 6.80 -12.07 -15.41
C ILE A 141 8.26 -11.71 -15.76
N ASN A 142 9.20 -12.17 -14.92
CA ASN A 142 10.63 -11.85 -15.02
C ASN A 142 10.94 -10.35 -14.92
N ARG A 143 10.17 -9.64 -14.09
CA ARG A 143 10.47 -8.28 -13.64
C ARG A 143 10.49 -8.25 -12.11
N ARG A 144 11.37 -7.43 -11.55
CA ARG A 144 11.20 -6.98 -10.18
C ARG A 144 10.29 -5.77 -10.19
N ILE A 145 9.32 -5.77 -9.30
CA ILE A 145 8.27 -4.76 -9.26
C ILE A 145 8.35 -4.05 -7.93
N PHE A 146 8.43 -2.73 -8.01
CA PHE A 146 8.47 -1.86 -6.84
C PHE A 146 7.27 -0.93 -6.82
N LEU A 147 6.55 -0.87 -5.71
CA LEU A 147 5.69 0.27 -5.42
C LEU A 147 6.60 1.44 -5.00
N THR A 148 6.50 2.54 -5.73
CA THR A 148 7.26 3.76 -5.47
C THR A 148 6.32 4.84 -4.99
N ILE A 149 6.63 5.40 -3.83
CA ILE A 149 5.87 6.48 -3.19
C ILE A 149 6.80 7.67 -3.01
N ARG A 150 6.40 8.79 -3.59
CA ARG A 150 6.98 10.11 -3.40
C ARG A 150 5.85 11.07 -3.10
N GLY A 151 6.02 11.94 -2.13
CA GLY A 151 5.03 12.97 -1.90
C GLY A 151 5.24 13.68 -0.58
N PRO A 152 4.28 14.54 -0.20
CA PRO A 152 4.39 15.37 0.99
C PRO A 152 4.19 14.59 2.31
N TRP A 153 4.11 13.26 2.26
CA TRP A 153 3.90 12.42 3.43
C TRP A 153 5.23 12.20 4.16
N ARG A 154 5.24 12.50 5.46
CA ARG A 154 6.43 12.32 6.30
C ARG A 154 6.79 10.84 6.47
N ARG A 155 5.78 9.98 6.45
CA ARG A 155 5.92 8.53 6.63
C ARG A 155 4.83 7.84 5.82
N ALA A 156 5.22 6.76 5.13
CA ALA A 156 4.32 5.84 4.48
C ALA A 156 4.66 4.42 4.95
N GLU A 157 3.66 3.71 5.45
CA GLU A 157 3.72 2.27 5.71
C GLU A 157 2.85 1.59 4.68
N VAL A 158 3.38 0.56 4.01
CA VAL A 158 2.70 -0.11 2.91
C VAL A 158 2.45 -1.55 3.31
N TYR A 159 1.24 -2.02 3.03
CA TYR A 159 0.82 -3.37 3.25
C TYR A 159 0.30 -3.97 1.94
N VAL A 160 0.67 -5.21 1.67
CA VAL A 160 0.12 -6.00 0.56
C VAL A 160 -0.50 -7.25 1.15
N HIS A 161 -1.81 -7.46 0.96
CA HIS A 161 -2.53 -8.58 1.59
C HIS A 161 -2.29 -8.67 3.12
N ALA A 162 -2.30 -7.51 3.80
CA ALA A 162 -1.97 -7.40 5.23
C ALA A 162 -0.54 -7.80 5.62
N GLU A 163 0.42 -7.86 4.68
CA GLU A 163 1.84 -8.00 4.99
C GLU A 163 2.54 -6.63 4.94
N LEU A 164 3.17 -6.21 6.05
CA LEU A 164 3.93 -4.97 6.10
C LEU A 164 5.21 -5.06 5.26
N LEU A 165 5.40 -4.11 4.36
CA LEU A 165 6.60 -4.03 3.52
C LEU A 165 7.65 -3.07 4.08
N THR A 166 8.91 -3.40 3.81
CA THR A 166 10.05 -2.54 4.15
C THR A 166 10.39 -1.63 2.98
N ALA A 167 10.55 -0.33 3.27
CA ALA A 167 10.96 0.67 2.29
C ALA A 167 12.48 0.76 2.15
N VAL A 168 12.94 1.02 0.93
CA VAL A 168 14.28 1.57 0.65
C VAL A 168 14.12 3.00 0.13
N GLU A 169 14.83 3.96 0.73
CA GLU A 169 14.87 5.32 0.18
C GLU A 169 15.80 5.39 -1.03
N ARG A 170 15.29 5.92 -2.14
CA ARG A 170 16.04 6.12 -3.38
C ARG A 170 15.47 7.27 -4.18
N ASP A 171 16.33 8.19 -4.62
CA ASP A 171 15.97 9.32 -5.49
C ASP A 171 14.78 10.15 -4.92
N GLY A 172 14.80 10.37 -3.60
CA GLY A 172 13.76 11.10 -2.87
C GLY A 172 12.40 10.40 -2.83
N ALA A 173 12.34 9.09 -3.08
CA ALA A 173 11.13 8.27 -2.99
C ALA A 173 11.36 7.04 -2.10
N HIS A 174 10.29 6.53 -1.53
CA HIS A 174 10.25 5.24 -0.84
C HIS A 174 9.91 4.15 -1.86
N TRP A 175 10.73 3.11 -1.91
CA TRP A 175 10.55 1.96 -2.79
C TRP A 175 10.27 0.72 -1.96
N PHE A 176 9.18 0.04 -2.28
CA PHE A 176 8.75 -1.20 -1.65
C PHE A 176 8.77 -2.29 -2.70
N GLU A 177 9.60 -3.31 -2.52
CA GLU A 177 9.59 -4.46 -3.43
C GLU A 177 8.32 -5.29 -3.19
N ILE A 178 7.49 -5.44 -4.22
CA ILE A 178 6.20 -6.15 -4.14
C ILE A 178 6.19 -7.42 -4.99
N THR A 179 7.28 -7.74 -5.68
CA THR A 179 7.33 -8.80 -6.72
C THR A 179 6.68 -10.12 -6.26
N GLU A 180 7.04 -10.60 -5.07
CA GLU A 180 6.57 -11.88 -4.53
C GLU A 180 5.17 -11.81 -3.90
N SER A 181 4.69 -10.60 -3.60
CA SER A 181 3.36 -10.36 -3.03
C SER A 181 2.27 -10.20 -4.10
N LEU A 182 2.64 -10.23 -5.39
CA LEU A 182 1.71 -10.07 -6.50
C LEU A 182 1.07 -11.40 -6.92
N VAL A 183 -0.24 -11.36 -7.22
CA VAL A 183 -1.01 -12.51 -7.70
C VAL A 183 -1.23 -12.41 -9.21
N TYR A 184 -0.89 -13.46 -9.96
CA TYR A 184 -0.95 -13.50 -11.42
C TYR A 184 -1.77 -14.68 -11.97
N PRO A 185 -2.75 -14.45 -12.87
CA PRO A 185 -3.58 -13.25 -12.88
C PRO A 185 -4.33 -13.13 -11.55
N GLY A 186 -4.66 -11.93 -11.12
CA GLY A 186 -5.38 -11.77 -9.87
C GLY A 186 -5.47 -10.33 -9.43
N THR A 187 -6.11 -10.13 -8.28
CA THR A 187 -6.27 -8.82 -7.66
C THR A 187 -5.47 -8.78 -6.37
N VAL A 188 -4.62 -7.76 -6.26
CA VAL A 188 -3.78 -7.51 -5.10
C VAL A 188 -4.34 -6.32 -4.34
N GLN A 189 -4.54 -6.45 -3.04
CA GLN A 189 -4.96 -5.32 -2.22
C GLN A 189 -3.72 -4.57 -1.70
N LEU A 190 -3.60 -3.31 -2.10
CA LEU A 190 -2.61 -2.37 -1.58
C LEU A 190 -3.25 -1.51 -0.50
N SER A 191 -2.65 -1.49 0.69
CA SER A 191 -3.07 -0.60 1.78
C SER A 191 -1.89 0.26 2.21
N MET A 192 -2.13 1.55 2.43
CA MET A 192 -1.10 2.51 2.84
C MET A 192 -1.58 3.26 4.06
N ARG A 193 -0.76 3.28 5.11
CA ARG A 193 -0.92 4.20 6.24
C ARG A 193 0.03 5.38 6.05
N LEU A 194 -0.56 6.55 5.85
CA LEU A 194 0.14 7.78 5.52
C LEU A 194 0.14 8.71 6.73
N ASN A 195 1.29 9.28 7.04
CA ASN A 195 1.40 10.40 7.97
C ASN A 195 1.56 11.69 7.17
N SER A 196 0.62 12.61 7.35
CA SER A 196 0.75 13.95 6.80
C SER A 196 1.98 14.64 7.38
N SER A 197 2.77 15.30 6.54
CA SER A 197 3.68 16.32 7.07
C SER A 197 2.83 17.43 7.70
N ALA A 198 3.27 17.95 8.85
CA ALA A 198 2.77 19.24 9.29
C ALA A 198 3.40 20.25 8.34
N SER A 199 2.72 20.66 7.28
CA SER A 199 3.06 21.94 6.65
C SER A 199 2.63 23.02 7.65
N ALA A 200 3.46 23.22 8.67
CA ALA A 200 3.37 24.34 9.57
C ALA A 200 3.67 25.59 8.74
N ALA A 201 2.66 26.44 8.56
CA ALA A 201 2.82 27.86 8.28
C ALA A 201 3.99 28.24 7.35
N GLY A 202 3.79 28.08 6.04
CA GLY A 202 4.51 28.89 5.04
C GLY A 202 5.98 28.54 4.79
N ARG A 203 6.51 27.42 5.27
CA ARG A 203 7.84 26.94 4.87
C ARG A 203 7.69 25.64 4.07
N VAL A 204 7.74 25.78 2.75
CA VAL A 204 7.81 24.66 1.81
C VAL A 204 9.19 24.01 1.99
N ASP A 205 9.24 22.78 2.49
CA ASP A 205 10.50 22.04 2.56
C ASP A 205 10.96 21.76 1.12
N ALA A 206 12.27 21.69 0.86
CA ALA A 206 12.76 21.38 -0.49
C ALA A 206 12.25 20.03 -1.03
N LYS A 207 11.81 19.13 -0.13
CA LYS A 207 11.15 17.86 -0.46
C LYS A 207 9.71 18.03 -0.97
N ASP A 208 9.04 19.14 -0.64
CA ASP A 208 7.69 19.47 -1.09
C ASP A 208 7.65 20.05 -2.52
N GLN A 209 8.81 20.37 -3.11
CA GLN A 209 8.91 20.86 -4.50
C GLN A 209 8.97 19.74 -5.55
N VAL A 210 9.13 18.48 -5.14
CA VAL A 210 9.17 17.37 -6.08
C VAL A 210 7.75 16.89 -6.34
N GLU A 211 7.40 16.73 -7.62
CA GLU A 211 6.07 16.25 -8.03
C GLU A 211 5.75 14.92 -7.31
N PRO A 212 4.64 14.88 -6.55
CA PRO A 212 4.29 13.70 -5.79
C PRO A 212 3.89 12.59 -6.77
N TYR A 213 4.19 11.34 -6.42
CA TYR A 213 4.08 10.19 -7.29
C TYR A 213 3.74 8.95 -6.48
N VAL A 214 2.73 8.20 -6.91
CA VAL A 214 2.48 6.83 -6.45
C VAL A 214 2.38 5.98 -7.69
N GLY A 215 3.25 4.98 -7.82
CA GLY A 215 3.30 4.18 -9.02
C GLY A 215 4.13 2.91 -8.91
N LEU A 216 4.11 2.11 -9.96
CA LEU A 216 4.91 0.89 -10.06
C LEU A 216 6.12 1.11 -10.95
N GLU A 217 7.23 0.56 -10.52
CA GLU A 217 8.50 0.53 -11.24
C GLU A 217 8.85 -0.92 -11.56
N LEU A 218 8.82 -1.26 -12.85
CA LEU A 218 9.14 -2.59 -13.35
C LEU A 218 10.56 -2.55 -13.91
N VAL A 219 11.44 -3.33 -13.30
CA VAL A 219 12.84 -3.46 -13.73
C VAL A 219 13.12 -4.92 -14.13
N PRO A 220 14.01 -5.17 -15.10
CA PRO A 220 14.44 -6.52 -15.45
C PRO A 220 14.93 -7.30 -14.22
N THR A 221 14.58 -8.57 -14.13
CA THR A 221 15.28 -9.51 -13.25
C THR A 221 16.72 -9.65 -13.73
N GLY A 222 17.69 -9.32 -12.88
CA GLY A 222 19.11 -9.40 -13.15
C GLY A 222 19.93 -9.36 -11.86
N PRO A 223 21.23 -9.75 -11.91
CA PRO A 223 22.08 -9.74 -10.74
C PRO A 223 22.09 -8.37 -10.06
N ARG A 224 21.97 -8.37 -8.73
CA ARG A 224 22.04 -7.17 -7.91
C ARG A 224 23.41 -6.54 -8.12
N ILE A 225 23.46 -5.29 -8.58
CA ILE A 225 24.72 -4.52 -8.54
C ILE A 225 24.91 -4.16 -7.08
N ASP A 226 25.60 -5.03 -6.34
CA ASP A 226 25.80 -4.88 -4.89
C ASP A 226 26.75 -3.74 -4.54
N SER A 227 27.60 -3.35 -5.50
CA SER A 227 28.48 -2.19 -5.37
C SER A 227 28.90 -1.65 -6.73
N VAL A 228 29.05 -0.33 -6.81
CA VAL A 228 29.71 0.35 -7.91
C VAL A 228 30.99 0.96 -7.34
N ARG A 229 32.16 0.45 -7.75
CA ARG A 229 33.44 1.09 -7.45
C ARG A 229 33.85 1.98 -8.61
N LEU A 230 33.88 3.28 -8.36
CA LEU A 230 34.47 4.25 -9.28
C LEU A 230 35.95 4.40 -8.94
N SER A 231 36.84 3.88 -9.77
CA SER A 231 38.27 4.17 -9.66
C SER A 231 38.66 5.25 -10.65
N ARG A 232 39.25 6.34 -10.16
CA ARG A 232 39.91 7.34 -11.02
C ARG A 232 41.14 6.68 -11.64
N ARG A 233 41.19 6.58 -12.96
CA ARG A 233 42.41 6.16 -13.66
C ARG A 233 43.43 7.28 -13.46
N ALA A 234 44.48 7.02 -12.69
CA ALA A 234 45.59 7.95 -12.56
C ALA A 234 46.13 8.23 -13.97
N GLY A 235 46.13 9.50 -14.34
CA GLY A 235 46.67 9.96 -15.62
C GLY A 235 48.14 9.59 -15.72
N THR A 236 48.50 9.15 -16.92
CA THR A 236 49.81 8.71 -17.35
C THR A 236 50.88 9.73 -17.02
N ASP A 237 51.97 9.19 -16.49
CA ASP A 237 53.32 9.71 -16.41
C ASP A 237 53.63 10.75 -17.52
N ARG A 238 53.81 12.01 -17.11
CA ARG A 238 54.33 13.10 -17.93
C ARG A 238 55.45 13.77 -17.15
N ASP A 239 56.55 13.04 -16.95
CA ASP A 239 57.79 13.64 -16.49
C ASP A 239 59.02 12.83 -16.89
N GLN A 240 59.14 12.48 -18.18
CA GLN A 240 60.44 12.18 -18.79
C GLN A 240 60.40 12.59 -20.26
N PHE A 241 60.77 13.83 -20.57
CA PHE A 241 61.46 14.25 -21.81
C PHE A 241 61.68 15.77 -21.75
N VAL A 242 62.79 16.21 -21.13
CA VAL A 242 63.62 17.32 -21.63
C VAL A 242 65.07 17.00 -21.23
N ALA A 243 65.96 17.26 -22.18
CA ALA A 243 67.40 16.96 -22.23
C ALA A 243 68.25 17.56 -21.10
#